data_AF-A0A3N5LTW2-F1
#
_entry.id   AF-A0A3N5LTW2-F1
#
_cell.length_a   1.000
_cell.length_b   1.000
_cell.length_c   1.000
_cell.angle_alpha   90.00
_cell.angle_beta   90.00
_cell.angle_gamma   90.00
#
_symmetry.space_group_name_H-M   'P 1'
#
loop_
_entity.id
_entity.type
_entity.pdbx_description
1 polymer ?
#
loop_
_entity_poly.entity_id
_entity_poly.type
_entity_poly.pdbx_seq_one_letter_code
_entity_poly.pdbx_strand_id
1 'polypeptide(L)' 'MTAPETGNGPSGSALDRETILTALESLADALRQRNVTGELCLFGGSVMVLAFNARPSTKDVDAIFEPAQVIRELAREI' A
#
# COMPACT_ATOMS: atom_id res chain seq x y z
N MET A 1 8.06 -34.08 1.55
CA MET A 1 9.20 -33.14 1.47
C MET A 1 9.05 -32.38 0.16
N THR A 2 8.47 -31.19 0.23
CA THR A 2 8.46 -30.23 -0.88
C THR A 2 8.84 -28.90 -0.28
N ALA A 3 10.05 -28.46 -0.64
CA ALA A 3 10.62 -27.17 -0.30
C ALA A 3 9.85 -26.05 -1.04
N PRO A 4 9.98 -24.78 -0.59
CA PRO A 4 9.01 -23.73 -0.82
C PRO A 4 9.10 -23.16 -2.24
N GLU A 5 7.98 -22.61 -2.70
CA GLU A 5 7.88 -21.86 -3.94
C GLU A 5 8.86 -20.68 -3.90
N THR A 6 9.94 -20.80 -4.66
CA THR A 6 10.94 -19.74 -4.84
C THR A 6 10.32 -18.61 -5.64
N GLY A 7 10.34 -17.40 -5.05
CA GLY A 7 9.94 -16.17 -5.69
C GLY A 7 10.72 -15.87 -6.98
N ASN A 8 10.07 -15.15 -7.88
CA ASN A 8 10.67 -14.54 -9.06
C ASN A 8 10.50 -13.02 -8.99
N GLY A 9 11.57 -12.28 -9.30
CA GLY A 9 11.70 -10.82 -9.18
C GLY A 9 10.80 -9.96 -10.10
N PRO A 10 11.02 -8.64 -10.15
CA PRO A 10 9.96 -7.64 -10.25
C PRO A 10 9.34 -7.61 -11.65
N SER A 11 8.08 -8.04 -11.71
CA SER A 11 7.18 -7.90 -12.86
C SER A 11 5.84 -7.38 -12.33
N GLY A 12 5.67 -6.05 -12.19
CA GLY A 12 4.40 -5.41 -11.76
C GLY A 12 3.64 -6.22 -10.69
N SER A 13 4.34 -6.58 -9.61
CA SER A 13 3.94 -7.65 -8.70
C SER A 13 2.70 -7.27 -7.91
N ALA A 14 1.72 -8.17 -7.89
CA ALA A 14 0.50 -7.97 -7.13
C ALA A 14 0.82 -7.73 -5.64
N LEU A 15 0.26 -6.66 -5.09
CA LEU A 15 0.35 -6.22 -3.71
C LEU A 15 -0.61 -7.03 -2.85
N ASP A 16 -0.08 -7.79 -1.90
CA ASP A 16 -0.87 -8.49 -0.90
C ASP A 16 -1.19 -7.59 0.30
N ARG A 17 -1.97 -8.14 1.24
CA ARG A 17 -2.42 -7.40 2.44
C ARG A 17 -1.25 -6.85 3.26
N GLU A 18 -0.21 -7.65 3.47
CA GLU A 18 0.94 -7.26 4.31
C GLU A 18 1.76 -6.17 3.64
N THR A 19 1.99 -6.29 2.33
CA THR A 19 2.70 -5.28 1.53
C THR A 19 1.98 -3.94 1.58
N ILE A 20 0.65 -3.93 1.39
CA ILE A 20 -0.14 -2.69 1.39
C ILE A 20 -0.10 -2.03 2.78
N LEU A 21 -0.26 -2.80 3.85
CA LEU A 21 -0.23 -2.25 5.22
C LEU A 21 1.15 -1.69 5.58
N THR A 22 2.22 -2.41 5.24
CA THR A 22 3.60 -1.96 5.45
C THR A 22 3.87 -0.64 4.73
N ALA A 23 3.39 -0.49 3.49
CA ALA A 23 3.53 0.75 2.73
C ALA A 23 2.74 1.91 3.36
N LEU A 24 1.50 1.67 3.82
CA LEU A 24 0.69 2.68 4.50
C LEU A 24 1.28 3.10 5.85
N GLU A 25 1.88 2.17 6.59
CA GLU A 25 2.62 2.46 7.83
C GLU A 25 3.87 3.30 7.55
N SER A 26 4.62 2.96 6.51
CA SER A 26 5.79 3.74 6.07
C SER A 26 5.40 5.18 5.68
N LEU A 27 4.27 5.34 4.99
CA LEU A 27 3.72 6.66 4.67
C LEU A 27 3.29 7.42 5.92
N ALA A 28 2.67 6.75 6.89
CA ALA A 28 2.30 7.35 8.16
C ALA A 28 3.54 7.83 8.94
N ASP A 29 4.62 7.06 8.94
CA ASP A 29 5.89 7.46 9.57
C ASP A 29 6.53 8.66 8.88
N ALA A 30 6.55 8.69 7.55
CA ALA A 30 7.05 9.84 6.79
C ALA A 30 6.23 11.11 7.07
N LEU A 31 4.90 10.99 7.15
CA LEU A 31 4.01 12.10 7.54
C LEU A 31 4.28 12.58 8.98
N ARG A 32 4.49 11.66 9.93
CA ARG A 32 4.85 11.98 11.32
C ARG A 32 6.16 12.76 11.41
N GLN A 33 7.18 12.37 10.64
CA GLN A 33 8.47 13.08 10.61
C GLN A 33 8.32 14.54 10.11
N ARG A 34 7.31 14.81 9.29
CA ARG A 34 6.97 16.15 8.79
C ARG A 34 5.95 16.89 9.68
N ASN A 35 5.49 16.28 10.78
CA ASN A 35 4.42 16.80 11.64
C ASN A 35 3.13 17.12 10.86
N VAL A 36 2.78 16.27 9.89
CA VAL A 36 1.57 16.40 9.06
C VAL A 36 0.62 15.25 9.38
N THR A 37 -0.66 15.55 9.55
CA THR A 37 -1.72 14.53 9.55
C THR A 37 -2.33 14.44 8.17
N GLY A 38 -2.32 13.25 7.59
CA GLY A 38 -2.95 12.96 6.30
C GLY A 38 -4.14 12.03 6.46
N GLU A 39 -5.13 12.20 5.60
CA GLU A 39 -6.31 11.33 5.49
C GLU A 39 -6.30 10.63 4.13
N LEU A 40 -6.55 9.32 4.12
CA LEU A 40 -6.63 8.51 2.92
C LEU A 40 -7.98 7.78 2.89
N CYS A 41 -8.72 7.91 1.79
CA CYS A 41 -9.89 7.12 1.48
C CYS A 41 -9.52 6.14 0.36
N LEU A 42 -9.48 4.84 0.68
CA LEU A 42 -9.08 3.79 -0.26
C LEU A 42 -10.24 3.33 -1.12
N PHE A 43 -9.94 2.94 -2.36
CA PHE A 43 -10.92 2.49 -3.34
C PHE A 43 -10.48 1.22 -4.08
N GLY A 44 -11.44 0.62 -4.79
CA GLY A 44 -11.16 -0.42 -5.77
C GLY A 44 -10.54 -1.67 -5.18
N GLY A 45 -9.45 -2.13 -5.79
CA GLY A 45 -8.86 -3.42 -5.51
C GLY A 45 -8.24 -3.55 -4.12
N SER A 46 -7.68 -2.46 -3.59
CA SER A 46 -7.07 -2.42 -2.26
C SER A 46 -8.10 -2.66 -1.15
N VAL A 47 -9.32 -2.11 -1.30
CA VAL A 47 -10.42 -2.33 -0.34
C VAL A 47 -10.86 -3.78 -0.33
N MET A 48 -10.92 -4.42 -1.50
CA MET A 48 -11.28 -5.85 -1.60
C MET A 48 -10.25 -6.76 -0.90
N VAL A 49 -8.97 -6.36 -0.88
CA VAL A 49 -7.90 -7.07 -0.17
C VAL A 49 -7.95 -6.77 1.34
N LEU A 50 -7.99 -5.50 1.73
CA LEU A 50 -7.81 -5.08 3.12
C LEU A 50 -9.05 -5.27 4.00
N ALA A 51 -10.23 -4.89 3.50
CA ALA A 51 -11.46 -4.83 4.29
C ALA A 51 -12.33 -6.07 4.11
N PHE A 52 -12.42 -6.59 2.88
CA PHE A 52 -13.30 -7.71 2.55
C PHE A 52 -12.59 -9.07 2.47
N ASN A 53 -11.25 -9.09 2.42
CA ASN A 53 -10.45 -10.30 2.22
C ASN A 53 -10.96 -11.17 1.05
N ALA A 54 -11.46 -10.53 -0.01
CA ALA A 54 -12.15 -11.19 -1.11
C ALA A 54 -11.19 -11.84 -2.13
N ARG A 55 -9.93 -11.40 -2.13
CA ARG A 55 -8.84 -11.92 -2.98
C ARG A 55 -7.49 -11.66 -2.30
N PRO A 56 -6.44 -12.43 -2.61
CA PRO A 56 -5.16 -12.34 -1.89
C PRO A 56 -4.35 -11.09 -2.23
N SER A 57 -4.55 -10.47 -3.39
CA SER A 57 -3.74 -9.34 -3.84
C SER A 57 -4.43 -8.44 -4.88
N THR A 58 -3.84 -7.27 -5.12
CA THR A 58 -4.27 -6.28 -6.13
C THR A 58 -3.05 -5.68 -6.85
N LYS A 59 -3.22 -5.06 -8.02
CA LYS A 59 -2.07 -4.52 -8.77
C LYS A 59 -1.53 -3.21 -8.19
N ASP A 60 -2.43 -2.43 -7.61
CA ASP A 60 -2.23 -1.03 -7.23
C ASP A 60 -3.11 -0.68 -6.01
N VAL A 61 -2.81 0.48 -5.42
CA VAL A 61 -3.59 1.10 -4.35
C VAL A 61 -4.14 2.43 -4.86
N ASP A 62 -5.45 2.50 -5.02
CA ASP A 62 -6.16 3.73 -5.37
C ASP A 62 -6.66 4.43 -4.11
N ALA A 63 -6.42 5.73 -4.02
CA ALA A 63 -6.88 6.55 -2.90
C ALA A 63 -7.20 8.00 -3.31
N ILE A 64 -8.19 8.59 -2.65
CA ILE A 64 -8.32 10.05 -2.52
C ILE A 64 -7.72 10.43 -1.17
N PHE A 65 -6.95 11.51 -1.12
CA PHE A 65 -6.20 11.84 0.08
C PHE A 65 -5.92 13.33 0.21
N GLU A 66 -5.73 13.76 1.45
CA GLU A 66 -5.46 15.15 1.83
C GLU A 66 -4.46 15.17 3.01
N PRO A 67 -3.40 16.01 3.01
CA PRO A 67 -3.00 16.98 1.99
C PRO A 67 -2.42 16.35 0.70
N ALA A 68 -3.02 16.67 -0.44
CA ALA A 68 -2.70 16.00 -1.71
C ALA A 68 -1.22 16.14 -2.15
N GLN A 69 -0.59 17.29 -1.92
CA GLN A 69 0.79 17.52 -2.36
C GLN A 69 1.80 16.73 -1.52
N VAL A 70 1.71 16.85 -0.18
CA VAL A 70 2.63 16.18 0.74
C VAL A 70 2.52 14.67 0.63
N ILE A 71 1.30 14.13 0.53
CA ILE A 71 1.10 12.69 0.40
C ILE A 71 1.67 12.17 -0.92
N ARG A 72 1.50 12.88 -2.05
CA ARG A 72 2.13 12.48 -3.33
C ARG A 72 3.65 12.53 -3.31
N GLU A 73 4.24 13.48 -2.59
CA GLU A 73 5.68 13.59 -2.43
C GLU A 73 6.21 12.35 -1.69
N LEU A 74 5.69 12.10 -0.49
CA LEU A 74 6.16 11.01 0.37
C LEU A 74 5.87 9.63 -0.23
N ALA A 75 4.73 9.44 -0.91
CA ALA A 75 4.38 8.16 -1.54
C ALA A 75 5.29 7.80 -2.73
N ARG A 76 6.10 8.72 -3.28
CA ARG A 76 7.10 8.41 -4.30
C ARG A 76 8.41 7.86 -3.73
N GLU A 77 8.62 8.05 -2.44
CA GLU A 77 9.81 7.62 -1.72
C GLU A 77 9.63 6.22 -1.10
N ILE A 78 8.42 5.66 -1.21
CA ILE A 78 8.00 4.35 -0.70
C ILE A 78 7.81 3.42 -1.89
#